data_AF-W2LSS6-F1
#
_entry.id   AF-W2LSS6-F1
#
_cell.length_a   1.000
_cell.length_b   1.000
_cell.length_c   1.000
_cell.angle_alpha   90.00
_cell.angle_beta   90.00
_cell.angle_gamma   90.00
#
_symmetry.space_group_name_H-M   'P 1'
#
loop_
_entity.id
_entity.type
_entity.pdbx_description
1 polymer ?
#
loop_
_entity_poly.entity_id
_entity_poly.type
_entity_poly.pdbx_seq_one_letter_code
_entity_poly.pdbx_strand_id
1 'polypeptide(L)'
;MAASSSNLHNRTNNPLENYNRAFGDRFSVKHPSLLSFVKIAKDGAGRYVRLIEDVKHKRREPTAHAPEVEPRIPLEFNEFE
;
A
#
# COMPACT_ATOMS: atom_id res chain seq x y z
N MET A 1 15.32 -23.71 23.90
CA MET A 1 14.95 -22.30 23.69
C MET A 1 14.38 -22.18 22.28
N ALA A 2 13.08 -21.93 22.15
CA ALA A 2 12.45 -21.77 20.83
C ALA A 2 12.88 -20.42 20.27
N ALA A 3 13.52 -20.43 19.10
CA ALA A 3 13.77 -19.22 18.34
C ALA A 3 12.42 -18.59 18.01
N SER A 4 12.09 -17.48 18.68
CA SER A 4 10.98 -16.65 18.27
C SER A 4 11.26 -16.22 16.84
N SER A 5 10.49 -16.73 15.88
CA SER A 5 10.46 -16.23 14.52
C SER A 5 9.96 -14.80 14.57
N SER A 6 10.85 -13.87 14.91
CA SER A 6 10.62 -12.44 14.82
C SER A 6 10.27 -12.19 13.37
N ASN A 7 8.97 -12.02 13.12
CA ASN A 7 8.43 -11.80 11.80
C ASN A 7 8.80 -10.38 11.38
N LEU A 8 10.06 -10.24 10.96
CA LEU A 8 10.68 -9.01 10.49
C LEU A 8 10.05 -8.66 9.14
N HIS A 9 8.85 -8.10 9.19
CA HIS A 9 8.27 -7.43 8.04
C HIS A 9 8.99 -6.09 7.92
N ASN A 10 9.76 -5.93 6.85
CA ASN A 10 10.26 -4.62 6.44
C ASN A 10 9.02 -3.73 6.20
N ARG A 11 8.67 -2.88 7.17
CA ARG A 11 7.62 -1.87 6.99
C ARG A 11 8.26 -0.71 6.25
N THR A 12 8.59 -0.93 4.99
CA THR A 12 8.76 0.20 4.08
C THR A 12 7.46 0.99 4.16
N ASN A 13 7.54 2.28 4.47
CA ASN A 13 6.38 3.20 4.41
C ASN A 13 6.01 3.46 2.94
N ASN A 14 5.94 2.39 2.14
CA ASN A 14 5.68 2.42 0.72
C ASN A 14 4.16 2.25 0.53
N PRO A 15 3.48 3.26 -0.02
CA PRO A 15 2.04 3.19 -0.31
C PRO A 15 1.66 1.99 -1.19
N LEU A 16 2.53 1.57 -2.11
CA LEU A 16 2.29 0.44 -3.00
C LEU A 16 2.28 -0.89 -2.24
N GLU A 17 3.19 -1.07 -1.30
CA GLU A 17 3.23 -2.28 -0.48
C GLU A 17 2.03 -2.35 0.47
N ASN A 18 1.66 -1.22 1.08
CA ASN A 18 0.47 -1.13 1.90
C ASN A 18 -0.80 -1.45 1.08
N TYR A 19 -0.88 -0.92 -0.15
CA TYR A 19 -1.94 -1.28 -1.10
C TYR A 19 -1.95 -2.78 -1.41
N ASN A 20 -0.80 -3.36 -1.77
CA ASN A 20 -0.70 -4.78 -2.12
C ASN A 20 -1.11 -5.70 -0.96
N ARG A 21 -0.76 -5.34 0.29
CA ARG A 21 -1.21 -6.05 1.48
C ARG A 21 -2.72 -5.91 1.68
N ALA A 22 -3.25 -4.69 1.69
CA ALA A 22 -4.68 -4.46 1.87
C ALA A 22 -5.53 -5.02 0.71
N PHE A 23 -4.94 -5.21 -0.46
CA PHE A 23 -5.53 -5.94 -1.58
C PHE A 23 -5.47 -7.45 -1.34
N GLY A 24 -4.32 -7.97 -0.89
CA GLY A 24 -4.10 -9.35 -0.46
C GLY A 24 -5.09 -9.82 0.61
N ASP A 25 -5.36 -8.99 1.62
CA ASP A 25 -6.29 -9.27 2.72
C ASP A 25 -7.75 -9.45 2.26
N ARG A 26 -8.07 -9.07 1.02
CA ARG A 26 -9.41 -9.27 0.42
C ARG A 26 -9.63 -10.70 -0.07
N PHE A 27 -8.56 -11.49 -0.21
CA PHE A 27 -8.65 -12.88 -0.62
C PHE A 27 -8.80 -13.78 0.61
N SER A 28 -9.77 -14.69 0.57
CA SER A 28 -9.95 -15.71 1.62
C SER A 28 -8.94 -16.85 1.54
N VAL A 29 -8.18 -16.93 0.43
CA VAL A 29 -7.19 -17.97 0.18
C VAL A 29 -5.91 -17.35 -0.36
N LYS A 30 -4.76 -17.96 -0.04
CA LYS A 30 -3.44 -17.50 -0.48
C LYS A 30 -3.27 -17.51 -2.01
N HIS A 31 -3.93 -18.44 -2.69
CA HIS A 31 -3.83 -18.64 -4.14
C HIS A 31 -5.23 -18.64 -4.75
N PRO A 32 -5.83 -17.46 -5.00
CA PRO A 32 -7.16 -17.36 -5.59
C PRO A 32 -7.16 -17.84 -7.04
N SER A 33 -8.31 -18.35 -7.50
CA SER A 33 -8.51 -18.60 -8.94
C SER A 33 -8.41 -17.28 -9.72
N LEU A 34 -8.06 -17.36 -11.01
CA LEU A 34 -8.02 -16.17 -11.87
C LEU A 34 -9.37 -15.43 -11.90
N LEU A 35 -10.49 -16.17 -11.91
CA LEU A 35 -11.82 -15.58 -11.87
C LEU A 35 -12.07 -14.79 -10.58
N SER A 36 -11.74 -15.39 -9.43
CA SER A 36 -11.86 -14.74 -8.12
C SER A 36 -10.97 -13.50 -8.03
N PHE A 37 -9.75 -13.60 -8.56
CA PHE A 37 -8.80 -12.50 -8.65
C PHE A 37 -9.37 -11.33 -9.45
N VAL A 38 -9.81 -11.57 -10.69
CA VAL A 38 -10.36 -10.54 -11.58
C VAL A 38 -11.60 -9.89 -10.98
N LYS A 39 -12.48 -10.67 -10.33
CA LYS A 39 -13.66 -10.14 -9.64
C LYS A 39 -13.28 -9.15 -8.53
N ILE A 40 -12.38 -9.54 -7.62
CA ILE A 40 -11.95 -8.69 -6.50
C ILE A 40 -11.19 -7.46 -7.01
N ALA A 41 -10.37 -7.61 -8.05
CA ALA A 41 -9.68 -6.50 -8.70
C ALA A 41 -10.67 -5.47 -9.28
N LYS A 42 -11.69 -5.94 -10.03
CA LYS A 42 -12.72 -5.09 -10.61
C LYS A 42 -13.53 -4.34 -9.56
N ASP A 43 -13.94 -5.03 -8.49
CA ASP A 43 -14.66 -4.42 -7.37
C ASP A 43 -13.78 -3.40 -6.62
N GLY A 44 -12.47 -3.67 -6.51
CA GLY A 44 -11.49 -2.73 -6.00
C GLY A 44 -11.40 -1.47 -6.85
N ALA A 45 -11.20 -1.62 -8.17
CA ALA A 45 -11.11 -0.51 -9.12
C ALA A 45 -12.39 0.35 -9.10
N GLY A 46 -13.56 -0.28 -9.10
CA GLY A 46 -14.85 0.42 -9.05
C GLY A 46 -15.00 1.30 -7.81
N ARG A 47 -14.49 0.85 -6.65
CA ARG A 47 -14.46 1.67 -5.43
C ARG A 47 -13.57 2.91 -5.56
N TYR A 48 -12.39 2.77 -6.18
CA TYR A 48 -11.50 3.92 -6.39
C TYR A 48 -12.06 4.92 -7.39
N VAL A 49 -12.68 4.46 -8.47
CA VAL A 49 -13.35 5.36 -9.43
C VAL A 49 -14.45 6.16 -8.73
N ARG A 50 -15.30 5.50 -7.93
CA ARG A 50 -16.33 6.19 -7.14
C ARG A 50 -15.72 7.19 -6.16
N LEU A 51 -14.64 6.81 -5.47
CA LEU A 51 -13.92 7.70 -4.56
C LEU A 51 -13.44 8.97 -5.27
N ILE A 52 -12.81 8.83 -6.43
CA ILE A 52 -12.34 9.98 -7.23
C ILE A 52 -13.51 10.87 -7.64
N GLU A 53 -14.61 10.27 -8.11
CA GLU A 53 -15.81 11.02 -8.47
C GLU A 53 -16.43 11.72 -7.25
N ASP A 54 -16.47 11.09 -6.08
CA ASP A 54 -16.98 11.69 -4.86
C ASP A 54 -16.11 12.87 -4.39
N VAL A 55 -14.79 12.75 -4.51
CA VAL A 55 -13.86 13.86 -4.22
C VAL A 55 -14.07 15.02 -5.20
N LYS A 56 -14.18 14.74 -6.50
CA LYS A 56 -14.46 15.78 -7.52
C LYS A 56 -15.75 16.54 -7.25
N HIS A 57 -16.79 15.83 -6.82
CA HIS A 57 -18.10 16.42 -6.53
C HIS A 57 -18.24 16.92 -5.09
N LYS A 58 -17.14 17.01 -4.32
CA LYS A 58 -17.12 17.45 -2.91
C LYS A 58 -18.07 16.66 -2.00
N ARG A 59 -18.37 15.41 -2.36
CA ARG A 59 -19.10 14.46 -1.51
C ARG A 59 -18.20 13.79 -0.47
N ARG A 60 -16.88 13.88 -0.66
CA ARG A 60 -15.87 13.36 0.26
C ARG A 60 -14.60 14.19 0.20
N GLU A 61 -13.92 14.31 1.34
CA GLU A 61 -12.59 14.93 1.39
C GLU A 61 -11.51 14.05 0.74
N PRO A 62 -10.49 14.65 0.10
CA PRO A 62 -9.33 13.92 -0.40
C PRO A 62 -8.63 13.13 0.71
N THR A 63 -8.03 11.99 0.35
CA THR A 63 -7.19 11.23 1.29
C THR A 63 -5.97 12.07 1.66
N ALA A 64 -5.60 12.11 2.95
CA ALA A 64 -4.36 12.76 3.39
C ALA A 64 -3.15 12.00 2.82
N HIS A 65 -2.40 12.67 1.95
CA HIS A 65 -1.12 12.16 1.44
C HIS A 65 0.00 12.49 2.44
N ALA A 66 1.04 11.64 2.50
CA ALA A 66 2.24 11.98 3.25
C ALA A 66 2.87 13.27 2.68
N PRO A 67 3.46 14.13 3.52
CA PRO A 67 4.12 15.33 3.02
C PRO A 67 5.26 14.94 2.07
N GLU A 68 5.45 15.76 1.04
CA GLU A 68 6.63 15.65 0.19
C GLU A 68 7.89 15.91 1.03
N VAL A 69 8.88 15.04 0.92
CA VAL A 69 10.16 15.15 1.62
C VAL A 69 11.27 15.19 0.58
N GLU A 70 12.06 16.25 0.58
CA GLU A 70 13.31 16.26 -0.17
C GLU A 70 14.31 15.33 0.52
N PRO A 71 14.78 14.26 -0.16
CA PRO A 71 15.78 13.37 0.41
C PRO A 71 17.10 14.13 0.58
N ARG A 72 17.57 14.26 1.83
CA ARG A 72 18.92 14.76 2.11
C ARG A 72 19.84 13.58 2.34
N ILE A 73 20.93 13.54 1.59
CA ILE A 73 22.03 12.60 1.86
C ILE A 73 22.71 13.07 3.15
N PRO A 74 22.78 12.25 4.21
CA PRO A 74 23.50 12.62 5.42
C PRO A 74 24.98 12.89 5.10
N LEU A 75 25.57 13.92 5.73
CA LEU A 75 26.93 14.37 5.41
C LEU A 75 27.98 13.26 5.56
N GLU A 76 27.77 12.37 6.52
CA GLU A 76 28.55 11.16 6.82
C GLU A 76 28.66 10.17 5.64
N PHE A 77 27.76 10.22 4.65
CA PHE A 77 27.89 9.43 3.41
C PHE A 77 28.85 10.04 2.39
N ASN A 78 29.25 11.31 2.55
CA ASN A 78 30.26 11.95 1.71
C ASN A 78 31.69 11.71 2.23
N GLU A 79 31.84 11.08 3.40
CA GLU A 79 33.11 10.84 4.09
C GLU A 79 33.65 9.42 3.87
N PHE A 80 33.00 8.62 3.02
CA PHE A 80 33.50 7.30 2.62
C PHE A 80 34.69 7.47 1.65
N GLU A 81 35.91 7.23 2.15
CA GLU A 81 37.10 6.90 1.33
C GLU A 81 37.00 5.49 0.73
#